data_AF-A0A3A9SNV9-F1
#
_entry.id   AF-A0A3A9SNV9-F1
#
_cell.length_a   1.000
_cell.length_b   1.000
_cell.length_c   1.000
_cell.angle_alpha   90.00
_cell.angle_beta   90.00
_cell.angle_gamma   90.00
#
_symmetry.space_group_name_H-M   'P 1'
#
loop_
_entity.id
_entity.type
_entity.pdbx_description
1 polymer ?
#
loop_
_entity_poly.entity_id
_entity_poly.type
_entity_poly.pdbx_seq_one_letter_code
_entity_poly.pdbx_strand_id
1 'polypeptide(L)'
;GYMSQGSFKTAVLTNQICRIKDGYLRFPGTKDKLSLGQLPEEVCLREVRIKPCRNSFVLDVVLSVPDMGIIPISDKDILADLSDVVDLKDLRVMAIDPGTDNIAAVANTFGARPFVIKG
;
A
#
# COMPACT_ATOMS: atom_id res chain seq x y z
N GLY A 1 20.37 -17.68 4.09
CA GLY A 1 20.15 -19.08 4.51
C GLY A 1 20.48 -20.00 3.36
N TYR A 2 21.09 -21.14 3.64
CA TYR A 2 21.36 -22.20 2.67
C TYR A 2 20.04 -22.85 2.23
N MET A 3 19.93 -23.17 0.94
CA MET A 3 18.76 -23.85 0.38
C MET A 3 19.09 -25.30 0.10
N SER A 4 18.16 -26.21 0.40
CA SER A 4 18.28 -27.60 0.00
C SER A 4 18.11 -27.72 -1.52
N GLN A 5 18.83 -28.66 -2.11
CA GLN A 5 18.73 -28.96 -3.54
C GLN A 5 17.29 -29.39 -3.88
N GLY A 6 16.71 -28.79 -4.92
CA GLY A 6 15.32 -29.04 -5.33
C GLY A 6 14.26 -28.16 -4.64
N SER A 7 14.66 -27.27 -3.71
CA SER A 7 13.74 -26.29 -3.13
C SER A 7 13.61 -25.04 -4.00
N PHE A 8 12.44 -24.39 -3.94
CA PHE A 8 12.18 -23.13 -4.64
C PHE A 8 12.33 -21.94 -3.68
N LYS A 9 12.78 -20.80 -4.22
CA LYS A 9 12.79 -19.51 -3.52
C LYS A 9 11.92 -18.53 -4.26
N THR A 10 11.43 -17.51 -3.55
CA THR A 10 10.85 -16.35 -4.18
C THR A 10 11.84 -15.70 -5.14
N ALA A 11 11.47 -15.61 -6.41
CA ALA A 11 12.19 -14.81 -7.40
C ALA A 11 11.61 -13.39 -7.40
N VAL A 12 12.48 -12.37 -7.41
CA VAL A 12 12.09 -10.97 -7.49
C VAL A 12 12.63 -10.41 -8.80
N LEU A 13 11.72 -9.96 -9.67
CA LEU A 13 12.04 -9.39 -10.97
C LEU A 13 11.73 -7.89 -10.92
N THR A 14 12.77 -7.06 -10.96
CA THR A 14 12.60 -5.60 -10.94
C THR A 14 12.00 -5.10 -12.25
N ASN A 15 11.52 -3.87 -12.26
CA ASN A 15 11.02 -3.18 -13.45
C ASN A 15 12.07 -2.93 -14.56
N GLN A 16 13.35 -3.18 -14.28
CA GLN A 16 14.42 -3.18 -15.29
C GLN A 16 14.37 -4.46 -16.15
N ILE A 17 13.94 -5.56 -15.53
CA ILE A 17 13.93 -6.91 -16.10
C ILE A 17 12.54 -7.28 -16.63
N CYS A 18 11.48 -6.96 -15.87
CA CYS A 18 10.09 -7.09 -16.29
C CYS A 18 9.52 -5.75 -16.73
N ARG A 19 8.62 -5.75 -17.71
CA ARG A 19 7.95 -4.52 -18.19
C ARG A 19 6.48 -4.79 -18.44
N ILE A 20 5.66 -3.77 -18.17
CA ILE A 20 4.27 -3.72 -18.63
C ILE A 20 4.28 -3.05 -20.00
N LYS A 21 3.66 -3.69 -20.98
CA LYS A 21 3.50 -3.15 -22.34
C LYS A 21 2.16 -3.58 -22.90
N ASP A 22 1.37 -2.61 -23.37
CA ASP A 22 0.05 -2.82 -23.97
C ASP A 22 -0.94 -3.56 -23.02
N GLY A 23 -0.85 -3.31 -21.70
CA GLY A 23 -1.67 -3.99 -20.68
C GLY A 23 -1.20 -5.40 -20.29
N TYR A 24 -0.04 -5.84 -20.81
CA TYR A 24 0.54 -7.15 -20.50
C TYR A 24 1.85 -7.03 -19.74
N LEU A 25 1.99 -7.83 -18.68
CA LEU A 25 3.28 -8.11 -18.08
C LEU A 25 4.09 -9.05 -18.97
N ARG A 26 5.35 -8.68 -19.24
CA ARG A 26 6.29 -9.51 -20.01
C ARG A 26 7.45 -9.97 -19.12
N PHE A 27 7.75 -11.27 -19.19
CA PHE A 27 8.85 -11.89 -18.45
C PHE A 27 10.13 -11.91 -19.28
N PRO A 28 11.32 -11.75 -18.65
CA PRO A 28 12.59 -11.78 -19.35
C PRO A 28 12.85 -13.14 -20.01
N GLY A 29 13.39 -13.13 -21.23
CA GLY A 29 13.83 -14.36 -21.90
C GLY A 29 12.70 -15.32 -22.33
N THR A 30 11.44 -14.93 -22.22
CA THR A 30 10.29 -15.75 -22.63
C THR A 30 9.39 -15.01 -23.62
N LYS A 31 8.51 -15.76 -24.29
CA LYS A 31 7.41 -15.18 -25.08
C LYS A 31 6.12 -15.05 -24.27
N ASP A 32 6.13 -15.51 -23.01
CA ASP A 32 4.97 -15.54 -22.15
C ASP A 32 4.56 -14.13 -21.74
N LYS A 33 3.25 -13.93 -21.70
CA LYS A 33 2.63 -12.66 -21.34
C LYS A 33 1.47 -12.93 -20.40
N LEU A 34 1.36 -12.12 -19.37
CA LEU A 34 0.23 -12.14 -18.44
C LEU A 34 -0.60 -10.87 -18.65
N SER A 35 -1.88 -11.00 -18.97
CA SER A 35 -2.79 -9.86 -19.01
C SER A 35 -3.01 -9.34 -17.59
N LEU A 36 -2.87 -8.04 -17.40
CA LEU A 36 -3.15 -7.37 -16.12
C LEU A 36 -4.52 -6.69 -16.11
N GLY A 37 -5.33 -6.87 -17.16
CA GLY A 37 -6.59 -6.15 -17.35
C GLY A 37 -6.35 -4.66 -17.61
N GLN A 38 -7.30 -3.84 -17.19
CA GLN A 38 -7.19 -2.38 -17.26
C GLN A 38 -6.43 -1.88 -16.03
N LEU A 39 -5.32 -1.19 -16.29
CA LEU A 39 -4.54 -0.50 -15.27
C LEU A 39 -4.73 1.02 -15.43
N PRO A 40 -4.74 1.80 -14.33
CA PRO A 40 -4.70 3.25 -14.42
C PRO A 40 -3.43 3.72 -15.14
N GLU A 41 -3.50 4.82 -15.89
CA GLU A 41 -2.37 5.29 -16.72
C GLU A 41 -1.13 5.64 -15.90
N GLU A 42 -1.32 6.11 -14.66
CA GLU A 42 -0.23 6.62 -13.82
C GLU A 42 0.52 5.55 -13.04
N VAL A 43 0.13 4.27 -13.18
CA VAL A 43 0.78 3.19 -12.45
C VAL A 43 2.11 2.80 -13.09
N CYS A 44 3.15 2.69 -12.28
CA CYS A 44 4.46 2.20 -12.71
C CYS A 44 4.71 0.81 -12.13
N LEU A 45 5.17 -0.14 -12.94
CA LEU A 45 5.67 -1.41 -12.40
C LEU A 45 6.87 -1.12 -11.49
N ARG A 46 6.85 -1.64 -10.26
CA ARG A 46 7.98 -1.61 -9.33
C ARG A 46 8.75 -2.93 -9.41
N GLU A 47 8.05 -4.04 -9.21
CA GLU A 47 8.61 -5.38 -9.26
C GLU A 47 7.54 -6.46 -9.40
N VAL A 48 7.97 -7.66 -9.78
CA VAL A 48 7.16 -8.89 -9.78
C VAL A 48 7.81 -9.90 -8.84
N ARG A 49 7.03 -10.48 -7.93
CA ARG A 49 7.51 -11.52 -7.01
C ARG A 49 6.83 -12.84 -7.36
N ILE A 50 7.62 -13.85 -7.70
CA ILE A 50 7.13 -15.20 -7.98
C ILE A 50 7.40 -16.05 -6.74
N LYS A 51 6.36 -16.35 -5.96
CA LYS A 51 6.45 -17.06 -4.69
C LYS A 51 6.00 -18.51 -4.85
N PRO A 52 6.80 -19.51 -4.44
CA PRO A 52 6.31 -20.88 -4.35
C PRO A 52 5.19 -20.97 -3.30
N CYS A 53 4.07 -21.60 -3.65
CA CYS A 53 2.91 -21.79 -2.79
C CYS A 53 2.38 -23.23 -2.94
N ARG A 54 2.85 -24.14 -2.09
CA ARG A 54 2.52 -25.58 -2.15
C ARG A 54 2.75 -26.17 -3.55
N ASN A 55 1.68 -26.36 -4.33
CA ASN A 55 1.69 -26.98 -5.67
C ASN A 55 1.56 -25.96 -6.81
N SER A 56 1.67 -24.65 -6.50
CA SER A 56 1.58 -23.58 -7.49
C SER A 56 2.58 -22.46 -7.20
N PHE A 57 2.59 -21.47 -8.07
CA PHE A 57 3.30 -20.21 -7.86
C PHE A 57 2.31 -19.06 -7.81
N VAL A 58 2.50 -18.15 -6.86
CA VAL A 58 1.76 -16.90 -6.77
C VAL A 58 2.64 -15.79 -7.32
N LEU A 59 2.06 -14.99 -8.22
CA LEU A 59 2.72 -13.82 -8.79
C LEU A 59 2.13 -12.57 -8.14
N ASP A 60 2.95 -11.90 -7.32
CA ASP A 60 2.62 -10.55 -6.87
C ASP A 60 3.16 -9.55 -7.90
N VAL A 61 2.28 -8.76 -8.51
CA VAL A 61 2.67 -7.64 -9.37
C VAL A 61 2.57 -6.36 -8.55
N VAL A 62 3.73 -5.83 -8.15
CA VAL A 62 3.80 -4.64 -7.29
C VAL A 62 3.85 -3.40 -8.16
N LEU A 63 2.82 -2.56 -8.04
CA LEU A 63 2.70 -1.31 -8.76
C LEU A 63 2.99 -0.14 -7.81
N SER A 64 3.72 0.86 -8.31
CA SER A 64 3.76 2.19 -7.74
C SER A 64 2.60 2.97 -8.33
N VAL A 65 1.84 3.64 -7.49
CA VAL A 65 0.79 4.57 -7.89
C VAL A 65 1.17 5.97 -7.39
N PRO A 66 0.73 7.05 -8.04
CA PRO A 66 0.87 8.39 -7.48
C PRO A 66 0.18 8.46 -6.13
N ASP A 67 0.71 9.29 -5.23
CA ASP A 67 0.00 9.63 -4.01
C ASP A 67 -1.28 10.41 -4.39
N MET A 68 -2.43 9.82 -4.08
CA MET A 68 -3.74 10.44 -4.33
C MET A 68 -4.33 10.89 -3.00
N GLY A 69 -4.75 12.16 -2.91
CA GLY A 69 -5.37 12.73 -1.71
C GLY A 69 -4.47 13.71 -0.97
N ILE A 70 -4.47 13.64 0.36
CA ILE A 70 -3.63 14.51 1.20
C ILE A 70 -2.18 14.08 1.03
N ILE A 71 -1.37 14.94 0.40
CA ILE A 71 0.06 14.72 0.23
C ILE A 71 0.68 14.64 1.64
N PRO A 72 1.46 13.58 1.96
CA PRO A 72 2.12 13.48 3.24
C PRO A 72 3.03 14.68 3.46
N ILE A 73 2.68 15.51 4.44
CA ILE A 73 3.53 16.59 4.92
C ILE A 73 4.49 15.99 5.95
N SER A 74 5.71 16.53 6.07
CA SER A 74 6.64 15.99 7.05
C SER A 74 6.13 16.24 8.48
N ASP A 75 6.39 15.32 9.40
CA ASP A 75 6.03 15.47 10.82
C ASP A 75 6.53 16.80 11.39
N LYS A 76 7.71 17.26 10.94
CA LYS A 76 8.28 18.54 11.37
C LYS A 76 7.43 19.73 10.94
N ASP A 77 6.92 19.71 9.71
CA ASP A 77 6.10 20.81 9.18
C ASP A 77 4.72 20.80 9.85
N ILE A 78 4.14 19.61 10.07
CA ILE A 78 2.88 19.46 10.83
C ILE A 78 3.03 20.02 12.25
N LEU A 79 4.13 19.68 12.94
CA LEU A 79 4.39 20.16 14.30
C LEU A 79 4.67 21.67 14.34
N ALA A 80 5.31 22.22 13.31
CA ALA A 80 5.52 23.66 13.20
C ALA A 80 4.19 24.39 12.99
N ASP A 81 3.30 23.89 12.13
CA ASP A 81 1.98 24.49 11.89
C ASP A 81 1.08 24.41 13.14
N LEU A 82 1.28 23.41 13.99
CA LEU A 82 0.52 23.22 15.24
C LEU A 82 1.19 23.86 16.46
N SER A 83 2.38 24.46 16.35
CA SER A 83 3.16 24.89 17.53
C SER A 83 2.47 25.97 18.35
N ASP A 84 1.67 26.81 17.68
CA ASP A 84 0.97 27.94 18.29
C ASP A 84 -0.48 27.59 18.71
N VAL A 85 -0.90 26.33 18.49
CA VAL A 85 -2.22 25.85 18.86
C VAL A 85 -2.27 25.56 20.36
N VAL A 86 -2.85 26.48 21.12
CA VAL A 86 -3.01 26.36 22.58
C VAL A 86 -4.30 25.64 22.96
N ASP A 87 -5.34 25.73 22.13
CA ASP A 87 -6.59 24.99 22.30
C ASP A 87 -7.17 24.52 20.95
N LEU A 88 -8.12 23.58 21.02
CA LEU A 88 -8.70 22.93 19.84
C LEU A 88 -10.06 23.53 19.42
N LYS A 89 -10.51 24.64 20.01
CA LYS A 89 -11.90 25.11 19.84
C LYS A 89 -12.23 25.50 18.40
N ASP A 90 -11.26 26.06 17.69
CA ASP A 90 -11.40 26.50 16.30
C ASP A 90 -10.87 25.46 15.29
N LEU A 91 -10.44 24.29 15.77
CA LEU A 91 -9.91 23.20 14.94
C LEU A 91 -10.90 22.04 14.85
N ARG A 92 -11.03 21.51 13.64
CA ARG A 92 -11.80 20.27 13.40
C ARG A 92 -10.88 19.08 13.61
N VAL A 93 -10.91 18.52 14.82
CA VAL A 93 -10.07 17.37 15.20
C VAL A 93 -10.93 16.12 15.36
N MET A 94 -10.38 14.99 14.94
CA MET A 94 -10.97 13.66 15.15
C MET A 94 -9.96 12.80 15.92
N ALA A 95 -10.42 12.18 17.01
CA ALA A 95 -9.66 11.19 17.76
C ALA A 95 -10.11 9.79 17.33
N ILE A 96 -9.14 8.92 17.04
CA ILE A 96 -9.36 7.50 16.72
C ILE A 96 -8.62 6.71 17.78
N ASP A 97 -9.36 5.96 18.59
CA ASP A 97 -8.84 5.16 19.69
C ASP A 97 -9.06 3.66 19.43
N PRO A 98 -8.01 2.90 19.07
CA PRO A 98 -8.09 1.44 18.94
C PRO A 98 -8.38 0.77 20.29
N GLY A 99 -9.39 -0.09 20.35
CA GLY A 99 -9.84 -0.75 21.58
C GLY A 99 -9.54 -2.24 21.63
N THR A 100 -9.75 -2.86 22.80
CA THR A 100 -9.69 -4.32 22.97
C THR A 100 -11.01 -4.99 22.61
N ASP A 101 -12.14 -4.34 22.93
CA ASP A 101 -13.50 -4.86 22.70
C ASP A 101 -14.17 -4.24 21.46
N ASN A 102 -13.44 -3.42 20.71
CA ASN A 102 -13.85 -2.76 19.48
C ASN A 102 -12.63 -2.43 18.62
N ILE A 103 -12.77 -2.43 17.28
CA ILE A 103 -11.66 -2.06 16.38
C ILE A 103 -11.22 -0.62 16.65
N ALA A 104 -12.17 0.30 16.75
CA ALA A 104 -11.89 1.70 17.04
C ALA A 104 -13.11 2.43 17.62
N ALA A 105 -12.87 3.39 18.49
CA ALA A 105 -13.83 4.41 18.90
C ALA A 105 -13.42 5.74 18.27
N VAL A 106 -14.40 6.49 17.74
CA VAL A 106 -14.17 7.74 17.03
C VAL A 106 -14.97 8.87 17.68
N ALA A 107 -14.26 9.93 18.06
CA ALA A 107 -14.81 11.16 18.63
C ALA A 107 -14.26 12.38 17.90
N ASN A 108 -14.93 13.54 18.01
CA ASN A 108 -14.53 14.75 17.30
C ASN A 108 -14.93 16.03 18.04
N THR A 109 -14.26 17.14 17.72
CA THR A 109 -14.52 18.48 18.31
C THR A 109 -15.63 19.26 17.60
N PHE A 110 -16.09 18.82 16.43
CA PHE A 110 -17.04 19.54 15.59
C PHE A 110 -18.49 19.05 15.69
N GLY A 111 -18.81 18.30 16.75
CA GLY A 111 -20.17 17.90 17.11
C GLY A 111 -20.80 16.82 16.23
N ALA A 112 -20.05 16.16 15.34
CA ALA A 112 -20.57 14.99 14.65
C ALA A 112 -20.76 13.83 15.63
N ARG A 113 -21.74 12.96 15.35
CA ARG A 113 -22.09 11.85 16.25
C ARG A 113 -20.88 10.91 16.44
N PRO A 114 -20.42 10.68 17.68
CA PRO A 114 -19.36 9.71 17.95
C PRO A 114 -19.86 8.29 17.66
N PHE A 115 -18.96 7.41 17.25
CA PHE A 115 -19.32 6.03 16.89
C PHE A 115 -18.21 5.02 17.22
N VAL A 116 -18.60 3.75 17.26
CA VAL A 116 -17.73 2.61 17.53
C VAL A 116 -17.75 1.66 16.34
N ILE A 117 -16.58 1.25 15.87
CA ILE A 117 -16.41 0.20 14.87
C ILE A 117 -16.21 -1.12 15.61
N LYS A 118 -17.14 -2.06 15.43
CA LYS A 118 -17.03 -3.40 16.02
C LYS A 118 -16.09 -4.28 15.22
N GLY A 119 -15.41 -5.19 15.92
CA GLY A 119 -14.61 -6.29 15.33
C GLY A 119 -15.42 -7.53 15.04
#